data_AF-A0A379EBH7-F1
#
_entry.id   AF-A0A379EBH7-F1
#
_cell.length_a   1.000
_cell.length_b   1.000
_cell.length_c   1.000
_cell.angle_alpha   90.00
_cell.angle_beta   90.00
_cell.angle_gamma   90.00
#
_symmetry.space_group_name_H-M   'P 1'
#
loop_
_entity.id
_entity.type
_entity.pdbx_description
1 polymer ?
#
loop_
_entity_poly.entity_id
_entity_poly.type
_entity_poly.pdbx_seq_one_letter_code
_entity_poly.pdbx_strand_id
1 'polypeptide(L)'
;MMNFENILNRTIVSLRNRQIYEPRLSLIVSKLEKLKILIEDKNQNITQNPIRGITRAYLDIFSDYENPILKDLYFLDQEVEKKIRND
;
A
#
# COMPACT_ATOMS: atom_id res chain seq x y z
N MET A 1 10.57 -16.24 1.31
CA MET A 1 9.71 -15.37 0.47
C MET A 1 8.75 -14.62 1.38
N MET A 2 8.78 -13.28 1.40
CA MET A 2 7.72 -12.55 2.12
C MET A 2 6.45 -12.61 1.27
N ASN A 3 5.35 -13.09 1.86
CA ASN A 3 4.04 -13.11 1.23
C ASN A 3 3.54 -11.66 1.04
N PHE A 4 3.14 -11.30 -0.18
CA PHE A 4 2.57 -10.00 -0.52
C PHE A 4 1.47 -9.57 0.47
N GLU A 5 0.56 -10.47 0.82
CA GLU A 5 -0.54 -10.20 1.74
C GLU A 5 -0.04 -9.89 3.16
N ASN A 6 1.03 -10.54 3.60
CA ASN A 6 1.63 -10.26 4.91
C ASN A 6 2.27 -8.86 4.94
N ILE A 7 2.93 -8.45 3.85
CA ILE A 7 3.49 -7.10 3.72
C ILE A 7 2.36 -6.06 3.68
N LEU A 8 1.28 -6.33 2.96
CA LEU A 8 0.12 -5.43 2.91
C LEU A 8 -0.50 -5.24 4.30
N ASN A 9 -0.81 -6.35 4.99
CA ASN A 9 -1.43 -6.32 6.31
C ASN A 9 -0.53 -5.61 7.34
N ARG A 10 0.78 -5.90 7.40
CA ARG A 10 1.68 -5.22 8.35
C ARG A 10 1.81 -3.73 8.07
N THR A 11 1.82 -3.34 6.79
CA THR A 11 1.94 -1.93 6.38
C THR A 11 0.70 -1.15 6.79
N ILE A 12 -0.50 -1.72 6.58
CA ILE A 12 -1.77 -1.14 7.03
C ILE A 12 -1.76 -0.93 8.55
N VAL A 13 -1.36 -1.94 9.33
CA VAL A 13 -1.32 -1.83 10.80
C VAL A 13 -0.33 -0.76 11.24
N SER A 14 0.88 -0.72 10.66
CA SER A 14 1.90 0.28 10.98
C SER A 14 1.41 1.70 10.71
N LEU A 15 0.78 1.92 9.55
CA LEU A 15 0.26 3.23 9.17
C LEU A 15 -0.96 3.64 10.01
N ARG A 16 -1.85 2.71 10.37
CA ARG A 16 -2.96 3.00 11.29
C ARG A 16 -2.49 3.46 12.66
N ASN A 17 -1.46 2.81 13.21
CA ASN A 17 -0.89 3.22 14.50
C ASN A 17 -0.30 4.64 14.42
N ARG A 18 0.29 5.01 13.28
CA ARG A 18 0.81 6.37 13.03
C ARG A 18 -0.29 7.38 12.71
N GLN A 19 -1.41 6.95 12.13
CA GLN A 19 -2.54 7.79 11.73
C GLN A 19 -3.16 8.54 12.92
N ILE A 20 -3.08 7.99 14.13
CA ILE A 20 -3.51 8.65 15.38
C ILE A 20 -2.81 10.00 15.55
N TYR A 21 -1.55 10.10 15.12
CA TYR A 21 -0.71 11.30 15.25
C TYR A 21 -0.61 12.10 13.95
N GLU A 22 -0.92 11.48 12.80
CA GLU A 22 -0.87 12.12 11.49
C GLU A 22 -2.13 11.78 10.67
N PRO A 23 -3.20 12.60 10.75
CA PRO A 23 -4.47 12.34 10.05
C PRO A 23 -4.36 12.28 8.52
N ARG A 24 -3.34 12.90 7.91
CA ARG A 24 -3.12 12.86 6.45
C ARG A 24 -2.80 11.45 5.95
N LEU A 25 -2.40 10.54 6.84
CA LEU A 25 -2.25 9.12 6.52
C LEU A 25 -3.56 8.41 6.17
N SER A 26 -4.71 8.99 6.52
CA SER A 26 -6.03 8.39 6.25
C SER A 26 -6.21 7.97 4.80
N LEU A 27 -5.83 8.81 3.83
CA LEU A 27 -5.93 8.49 2.42
C LEU A 27 -5.03 7.31 2.02
N ILE A 28 -3.81 7.25 2.57
CA ILE A 28 -2.86 6.16 2.30
C ILE A 28 -3.42 4.84 2.85
N VAL A 29 -3.89 4.85 4.10
CA VAL A 29 -4.49 3.68 4.75
C VAL A 29 -5.73 3.20 3.97
N SER A 30 -6.62 4.11 3.56
CA SER A 30 -7.83 3.76 2.80
C SER A 30 -7.50 3.12 1.45
N LYS A 31 -6.46 3.57 0.73
CA LYS A 31 -6.04 2.95 -0.53
C LYS A 31 -5.49 1.54 -0.33
N LEU A 32 -4.71 1.31 0.73
CA LEU A 32 -4.18 -0.01 1.06
C LEU A 32 -5.29 -0.98 1.51
N GLU A 33 -6.25 -0.51 2.30
CA GLU A 33 -7.43 -1.31 2.67
C GLU A 33 -8.30 -1.65 1.45
N LYS A 34 -8.48 -0.72 0.53
CA LYS A 34 -9.16 -1.00 -0.74
C LYS A 34 -8.42 -2.08 -1.53
N LEU A 35 -7.09 -2.01 -1.63
CA LEU A 35 -6.29 -3.04 -2.27
C LEU A 35 -6.47 -4.41 -1.61
N LYS A 36 -6.51 -4.46 -0.29
CA LYS A 36 -6.75 -5.70 0.45
C LYS A 36 -8.08 -6.34 0.05
N ILE A 37 -9.16 -5.55 0.03
CA ILE A 37 -10.49 -6.03 -0.39
C ILE A 37 -10.46 -6.55 -1.83
N LEU A 38 -9.80 -5.83 -2.76
CA LEU A 38 -9.70 -6.24 -4.16
C LEU A 38 -8.97 -7.58 -4.34
N ILE A 39 -7.98 -7.88 -3.50
CA ILE A 39 -7.20 -9.12 -3.59
C ILE A 39 -7.95 -10.29 -2.96
N GLU A 40 -8.74 -10.03 -1.92
CA GLU A 40 -9.59 -11.04 -1.29
C GLU A 40 -10.81 -11.40 -2.17
N ASP A 41 -11.25 -10.49 -3.03
CA ASP A 41 -12.33 -10.74 -3.99
C ASP A 41 -11.84 -11.53 -5.21
N LYS A 42 -12.06 -12.86 -5.17
CA LYS A 42 -11.71 -13.80 -6.24
C LYS A 42 -12.41 -13.53 -7.58
N ASN A 43 -13.43 -12.68 -7.62
CA ASN A 43 -14.18 -12.37 -8.84
C ASN A 43 -13.75 -11.03 -9.47
N GLN A 44 -12.85 -10.27 -8.82
CA GLN A 44 -12.39 -8.98 -9.34
C GLN A 44 -10.98 -9.07 -9.90
N ASN A 45 -10.87 -8.84 -11.21
CA ASN A 45 -9.58 -8.58 -11.83
C ASN A 45 -9.17 -7.14 -11.53
N ILE A 46 -7.97 -6.98 -10.97
CA ILE A 46 -7.38 -5.66 -10.74
C ILE A 46 -6.93 -5.15 -12.12
N THR A 47 -7.67 -4.22 -12.70
CA THR A 47 -7.34 -3.62 -14.01
C THR A 47 -6.53 -2.32 -13.89
N GLN A 48 -6.54 -1.72 -12.69
CA GLN A 48 -5.81 -0.50 -12.38
C GLN A 48 -5.21 -0.60 -10.99
N ASN A 49 -4.02 -0.02 -10.81
CA ASN A 49 -3.33 -0.04 -9.54
C ASN A 49 -3.92 1.02 -8.58
N PRO A 50 -4.65 0.62 -7.52
CA PRO A 50 -5.30 1.55 -6.60
C PRO A 50 -4.31 2.30 -5.68
N ILE A 51 -3.07 1.79 -5.57
CA ILE A 51 -2.02 2.34 -4.71
C ILE A 51 -0.88 2.94 -5.54
N ARG A 52 -1.09 3.22 -6.83
CA ARG A 52 -0.06 3.84 -7.66
C ARG A 52 0.46 5.13 -7.03
N GLY A 53 1.78 5.22 -6.86
CA GLY A 53 2.43 6.40 -6.30
C GLY A 53 2.28 6.56 -4.79
N ILE A 54 1.89 5.50 -4.07
CA ILE A 54 1.68 5.53 -2.62
C ILE A 54 2.96 5.89 -1.83
N THR A 55 4.13 5.48 -2.33
CA THR A 55 5.44 5.85 -1.77
C THR A 55 5.65 7.36 -1.79
N ARG A 56 5.29 8.02 -2.89
CA ARG A 56 5.39 9.48 -3.02
C ARG A 56 4.40 10.18 -2.08
N ALA A 57 3.17 9.69 -1.99
CA ALA A 57 2.18 10.23 -1.07
C ALA A 57 2.66 10.18 0.39
N TYR A 58 3.39 9.14 0.80
CA TYR A 58 3.99 9.07 2.13
C TYR A 58 5.10 10.12 2.32
N LEU A 59 5.98 10.27 1.32
CA LEU A 59 7.05 11.26 1.34
C LEU A 59 6.52 12.70 1.36
N ASP A 60 5.40 12.97 0.69
CA ASP A 60 4.75 14.28 0.71
C ASP A 60 4.23 14.65 2.13
N ILE A 61 3.98 13.65 3.00
CA ILE A 61 3.53 13.87 4.38
C ILE A 61 4.70 14.03 5.34
N PHE A 62 5.70 13.12 5.27
CA PHE A 62 6.75 13.03 6.29
C PHE A 62 8.12 13.51 5.81
N SER A 63 8.38 13.55 4.51
CA SER A 63 9.70 13.81 3.90
C SER A 63 10.84 12.96 4.49
N ASP A 64 10.49 11.79 5.04
CA ASP A 64 11.41 10.85 5.68
C ASP A 64 11.80 9.74 4.70
N TYR A 65 12.89 9.98 3.97
CA TYR A 65 13.42 9.10 2.93
C TYR A 65 14.09 7.83 3.46
N GLU A 66 14.42 7.79 4.75
CA GLU A 66 15.08 6.65 5.39
C GLU A 66 14.07 5.71 6.06
N ASN A 67 12.78 6.06 6.06
CA ASN A 67 11.76 5.25 6.71
C ASN A 67 11.66 3.85 6.05
N PRO A 68 11.81 2.75 6.82
CA PRO A 68 11.75 1.41 6.24
C PRO A 68 10.40 1.10 5.59
N ILE A 69 9.33 1.81 5.96
CA ILE A 69 8.00 1.65 5.36
C ILE A 69 7.96 2.01 3.87
N LEU A 70 8.88 2.85 3.40
CA LEU A 70 8.97 3.18 1.97
C LEU A 70 9.29 1.95 1.12
N LYS A 71 10.09 1.01 1.64
CA LYS A 71 10.41 -0.25 0.95
C LYS A 71 9.16 -1.11 0.80
N ASP A 72 8.33 -1.16 1.84
CA ASP A 72 7.08 -1.91 1.82
C ASP A 72 6.07 -1.28 0.86
N LEU A 73 5.91 0.05 0.91
CA LEU A 73 5.04 0.80 0.01
C LEU A 73 5.46 0.65 -1.45
N TYR A 74 6.75 0.78 -1.74
CA TYR A 74 7.30 0.59 -3.07
C TYR A 74 7.13 -0.84 -3.57
N PHE A 75 7.43 -1.84 -2.72
CA PHE A 75 7.22 -3.24 -3.05
C PHE A 75 5.76 -3.52 -3.42
N LEU A 76 4.81 -3.06 -2.60
CA LEU A 76 3.38 -3.27 -2.85
C LEU A 76 2.94 -2.63 -4.17
N ASP A 77 3.36 -1.39 -4.44
CA ASP A 77 3.05 -0.67 -5.68
C ASP A 77 3.53 -1.47 -6.91
N GLN A 78 4.79 -1.94 -6.88
CA GLN A 78 5.37 -2.73 -7.98
C GLN A 78 4.71 -4.09 -8.17
N GLU A 79 4.38 -4.79 -7.09
CA GLU A 79 3.74 -6.11 -7.19
C GLU A 79 2.32 -6.03 -7.75
N VAL A 80 1.58 -4.95 -7.44
CA VAL A 80 0.26 -4.72 -8.05
C VAL A 80 0.39 -4.43 -9.55
N GLU A 81 1.35 -3.58 -9.96
CA GLU A 81 1.62 -3.34 -11.38
C GLU A 81 2.00 -4.64 -12.13
N LYS A 82 2.79 -5.51 -11.51
CA LYS A 82 3.14 -6.81 -12.10
C LYS A 82 1.92 -7.71 -12.28
N LYS A 83 1.02 -7.77 -11.29
CA LYS A 83 -0.23 -8.54 -11.39
C LYS A 83 -1.08 -8.05 -12.57
N ILE A 84 -1.28 -6.74 -12.67
CA ILE A 84 -2.07 -6.12 -13.76
C ILE A 84 -1.48 -6.42 -15.15
N ARG A 85 -0.14 -6.45 -15.29
CA ARG A 85 0.52 -6.69 -16.59
C ARG A 85 0.53 -8.14 -17.04
N ASN A 86 0.33 -9.07 -16.11
CA ASN A 86 0.35 -10.51 -16.38
C ASN A 86 -1.07 -11.10 -16.56
N ASP A 87 -2.11 -10.29 -16.39
CA ASP A 87 -3.51 -10.59 -16.70
C ASP A 87 -3.88 -10.13 -18.12
#